data_AF-A0A926NQA0-F1
#
_entry.id   AF-A0A926NQA0-F1
#
_cell.length_a   1.000
_cell.length_b   1.000
_cell.length_c   1.000
_cell.angle_alpha   90.00
_cell.angle_beta   90.00
_cell.angle_gamma   90.00
#
_symmetry.space_group_name_H-M   'P 1'
#
loop_
_entity.id
_entity.type
_entity.pdbx_description
1 polymer ?
#
loop_
_entity_poly.entity_id
_entity_poly.type
_entity_poly.pdbx_seq_one_letter_code
_entity_poly.pdbx_strand_id
1 'polypeptide(L)'
;MKSMLTTNKRFWLPVKTFAVIGIIGTIVGISAFGFDDPREAAPVARNFVFKKDSVASVKAFKQVYAVLMSARCMNCHPAGNIPLQGDDSHLHTMSPQRGKDGKGIYAMKCANCHQPTNTPGLHTPPGNPNWHLPPADMKMVFQGRSASQLAKQLLDPMQNGNKNMQKLIEHADDGLVLAGWNPGEGRTLPPMSHAAFKKAWITWLTTGAYAPKGKL
;
A
#
# COMPACT_ATOMS: atom_id res chain seq x y z
N MET A 1 -37.21 -0.22 70.08
CA MET A 1 -38.52 -0.43 69.41
C MET A 1 -38.80 0.76 68.50
N LYS A 2 -38.53 0.65 67.20
CA LYS A 2 -39.12 1.44 66.11
C LYS A 2 -38.79 0.72 64.80
N SER A 3 -39.83 0.23 64.13
CA SER A 3 -39.73 -0.65 62.97
C SER A 3 -39.35 0.12 61.71
N MET A 4 -38.48 -0.48 60.90
CA MET A 4 -38.23 -0.07 59.52
C MET A 4 -39.43 -0.48 58.67
N LEU A 5 -40.13 0.50 58.09
CA LEU A 5 -41.08 0.27 57.01
C LEU A 5 -40.40 0.63 55.69
N THR A 6 -39.97 -0.39 54.95
CA THR A 6 -39.55 -0.27 53.55
C THR A 6 -40.79 -0.13 52.67
N THR A 7 -40.99 1.06 52.10
CA THR A 7 -42.03 1.29 51.08
C THR A 7 -41.51 0.88 49.72
N ASN A 8 -42.04 -0.24 49.21
CA ASN A 8 -41.70 -0.78 47.90
C ASN A 8 -42.44 0.03 46.81
N LYS A 9 -41.78 1.04 46.23
CA LYS A 9 -42.36 1.84 45.13
C LYS A 9 -42.30 1.02 43.83
N ARG A 10 -43.43 0.41 43.45
CA ARG A 10 -43.65 -0.13 42.10
C ARG A 10 -43.68 1.02 41.10
N PHE A 11 -42.65 1.14 40.27
CA PHE A 11 -42.64 2.05 39.13
C PHE A 11 -43.49 1.46 38.01
N TRP A 12 -44.69 2.01 37.81
CA TRP A 12 -45.54 1.69 36.66
C TRP A 12 -45.30 2.74 35.59
N LEU A 13 -44.59 2.37 34.53
CA LEU A 13 -44.34 3.25 33.40
C LEU A 13 -45.66 3.47 32.64
N PRO A 14 -46.10 4.73 32.41
CA PRO A 14 -47.35 5.00 31.72
C PRO A 14 -47.28 4.48 30.28
N VAL A 15 -48.41 3.99 29.74
CA VAL A 15 -48.54 3.39 28.40
C VAL A 15 -47.89 4.25 27.29
N LYS A 16 -47.91 5.59 27.45
CA LYS A 16 -47.25 6.54 26.53
C LYS A 16 -45.73 6.35 26.45
N THR A 17 -45.09 5.88 27.53
CA THR A 17 -43.64 5.61 27.58
C THR A 17 -43.29 4.34 26.79
N PHE A 18 -44.12 3.31 26.85
CA PHE A 18 -43.95 2.11 26.03
C PHE A 18 -44.17 2.40 24.54
N ALA A 19 -45.10 3.30 24.21
CA ALA A 19 -45.30 3.75 22.82
C ALA A 19 -44.08 4.50 22.28
N VAL A 20 -43.47 5.40 23.06
CA VAL A 20 -42.27 6.15 22.64
C VAL A 20 -41.04 5.24 22.52
N ILE A 21 -40.83 4.32 23.49
CA ILE A 21 -39.73 3.35 23.41
C ILE A 21 -39.93 2.38 22.23
N GLY A 22 -41.17 1.98 21.94
CA GLY A 22 -41.50 1.15 20.78
C GLY A 22 -41.21 1.85 19.44
N ILE A 23 -41.51 3.16 19.33
CA ILE A 23 -41.21 3.97 18.14
C ILE A 23 -39.69 4.16 17.97
N ILE A 24 -38.96 4.45 19.05
CA ILE A 24 -37.49 4.59 18.99
C ILE A 24 -36.84 3.23 18.64
N GLY A 25 -37.33 2.13 19.21
CA GLY A 25 -36.85 0.78 18.89
C GLY A 25 -37.10 0.36 17.44
N THR A 26 -38.22 0.79 16.85
CA THR A 26 -38.51 0.54 15.41
C THR A 26 -37.67 1.42 14.50
N ILE A 27 -37.42 2.68 14.85
CA ILE A 27 -36.51 3.55 14.08
C ILE A 27 -35.07 2.99 14.09
N VAL A 28 -34.57 2.52 15.24
CA VAL A 28 -33.23 1.91 15.34
C VAL A 28 -33.16 0.54 14.63
N GLY A 29 -34.26 -0.23 14.65
CA GLY A 29 -34.35 -1.51 13.93
C GLY A 29 -34.32 -1.37 12.41
N ILE A 30 -34.88 -0.29 11.86
CA ILE A 30 -34.87 -0.03 10.41
C ILE A 30 -33.48 0.44 9.94
N SER A 31 -32.70 1.11 10.80
CA SER A 31 -31.30 1.50 10.51
C SER A 31 -30.33 0.32 10.40
N ALA A 32 -30.69 -0.85 10.94
CA ALA A 32 -29.85 -2.04 10.92
C ALA A 32 -29.99 -2.87 9.63
N PHE A 33 -30.99 -2.55 8.79
CA PHE A 33 -31.15 -3.12 7.46
C PHE A 33 -30.66 -2.09 6.42
N GLY A 34 -29.34 -1.89 6.39
CA GLY A 34 -28.71 -1.24 5.25
C GLY A 34 -28.99 -2.07 4.00
N PHE A 35 -29.61 -1.46 3.00
CA PHE A 35 -29.63 -2.03 1.66
C PHE A 35 -28.18 -2.03 1.15
N ASP A 36 -27.59 -3.22 1.00
CA ASP A 36 -26.36 -3.38 0.23
C ASP A 36 -26.62 -2.86 -1.18
N ASP A 37 -26.02 -1.72 -1.54
CA ASP A 37 -26.12 -1.16 -2.89
C ASP A 37 -25.44 -2.15 -3.86
N PRO A 38 -26.18 -2.81 -4.78
CA PRO A 38 -25.57 -3.77 -5.72
C PRO A 38 -24.67 -3.09 -6.77
N ARG A 39 -24.54 -1.76 -6.71
CA ARG A 39 -23.78 -0.95 -7.66
C ARG A 39 -22.32 -0.71 -7.27
N GLU A 40 -21.83 -1.30 -6.17
CA GLU A 40 -20.41 -1.69 -6.16
C GLU A 40 -20.26 -2.91 -7.07
N ALA A 41 -20.25 -2.65 -8.38
CA ALA A 41 -19.82 -3.63 -9.35
C ALA A 41 -18.46 -4.14 -8.90
N ALA A 42 -18.43 -5.39 -8.43
CA ALA A 42 -17.20 -6.13 -8.22
C ALA A 42 -16.30 -5.85 -9.44
N PRO A 43 -15.03 -5.46 -9.23
CA PRO A 43 -14.17 -5.08 -10.35
C PRO A 43 -14.21 -6.21 -11.36
N VAL A 44 -14.73 -5.90 -12.56
CA VAL A 44 -14.86 -6.86 -13.66
C VAL A 44 -13.54 -7.59 -13.76
N ALA A 45 -13.54 -8.89 -13.50
CA ALA A 45 -12.31 -9.67 -13.47
C ALA A 45 -11.62 -9.46 -14.81
N ARG A 46 -10.52 -8.70 -14.82
CA ARG A 46 -9.77 -8.47 -16.05
C ARG A 46 -9.12 -9.81 -16.38
N ASN A 47 -9.71 -10.50 -17.36
CA ASN A 47 -9.16 -11.74 -17.87
C ASN A 47 -7.88 -11.41 -18.65
N PHE A 48 -6.74 -11.55 -17.98
CA PHE A 48 -5.43 -11.42 -18.62
C PHE A 48 -5.15 -12.70 -19.43
N VAL A 49 -4.80 -12.54 -20.70
CA VAL A 49 -4.36 -13.65 -21.55
C VAL A 49 -2.89 -13.91 -21.30
N PHE A 50 -2.59 -15.06 -20.68
CA PHE A 50 -1.22 -15.49 -20.44
C PHE A 50 -0.65 -16.22 -21.66
N LYS A 51 0.53 -15.80 -22.11
CA LYS A 51 1.27 -16.36 -23.23
C LYS A 51 2.70 -16.66 -22.79
N LYS A 52 3.37 -17.59 -23.47
CA LYS A 52 4.81 -17.82 -23.28
C LYS A 52 5.57 -17.12 -24.41
N ASP A 53 6.15 -15.96 -24.11
CA ASP A 53 6.98 -15.19 -25.03
C ASP A 53 8.17 -14.61 -24.28
N SER A 54 9.28 -15.34 -24.28
CA SER A 54 10.47 -14.97 -23.52
C SER A 54 11.12 -13.69 -24.05
N VAL A 55 11.03 -13.40 -25.34
CA VAL A 55 11.64 -12.22 -25.96
C VAL A 55 10.88 -10.96 -25.54
N ALA A 56 9.55 -10.97 -25.68
CA ALA A 56 8.71 -9.85 -25.22
C ALA A 56 8.81 -9.67 -23.71
N SER A 57 8.81 -10.78 -22.94
CA SER A 57 8.89 -10.74 -21.49
C SER A 57 10.18 -10.11 -20.98
N VAL A 58 11.34 -10.55 -21.49
CA VAL A 58 12.64 -9.99 -21.10
C VAL A 58 12.77 -8.53 -21.52
N LYS A 59 12.28 -8.16 -22.72
CA LYS A 59 12.28 -6.76 -23.18
C LYS A 59 11.44 -5.87 -22.27
N ALA A 60 10.25 -6.33 -21.89
CA ALA A 60 9.37 -5.61 -20.98
C ALA A 60 9.99 -5.49 -19.59
N PHE A 61 10.62 -6.55 -19.07
CA PHE A 61 11.27 -6.49 -17.76
C PHE A 61 12.44 -5.52 -17.72
N LYS A 62 13.20 -5.34 -18.81
CA LYS A 62 14.25 -4.31 -18.88
C LYS A 62 13.72 -2.90 -18.64
N GLN A 63 12.53 -2.60 -19.16
CA GLN A 63 11.87 -1.30 -18.93
C GLN A 63 11.40 -1.17 -17.48
N VAL A 64 10.78 -2.22 -16.94
CA VAL A 64 10.41 -2.31 -15.51
C VAL A 64 11.63 -2.10 -14.62
N TYR A 65 12.74 -2.78 -14.92
CA TYR A 65 13.97 -2.71 -14.16
C TYR A 65 14.53 -1.28 -14.11
N ALA A 66 14.53 -0.54 -15.22
CA ALA A 66 14.97 0.85 -15.23
C ALA A 66 14.15 1.74 -14.28
N VAL A 67 12.85 1.49 -14.14
CA VAL A 67 11.99 2.20 -13.17
C VAL A 67 12.31 1.77 -11.74
N LEU A 68 12.39 0.47 -11.48
CA LEU A 68 12.68 -0.07 -10.13
C LEU A 68 14.06 0.32 -9.61
N MET A 69 15.01 0.57 -10.52
CA MET A 69 16.35 1.07 -10.22
C MET A 69 16.45 2.61 -10.23
N SER A 70 15.34 3.33 -10.40
CA SER A 70 15.33 4.78 -10.19
C SER A 70 15.33 5.10 -8.69
N ALA A 71 15.78 6.31 -8.33
CA ALA A 71 15.77 6.79 -6.95
C ALA A 71 14.37 6.80 -6.32
N ARG A 72 13.29 6.86 -7.12
CA ARG A 72 11.92 6.81 -6.61
C ARG A 72 11.57 5.47 -5.99
N CYS A 73 12.12 4.37 -6.53
CA CYS A 73 11.87 3.03 -6.03
C CYS A 73 13.00 2.58 -5.08
N MET A 74 14.27 2.74 -5.47
CA MET A 74 15.41 2.26 -4.68
C MET A 74 15.48 2.90 -3.29
N ASN A 75 15.08 4.17 -3.15
CA ASN A 75 15.13 4.85 -1.85
C ASN A 75 14.20 4.20 -0.81
N CYS A 76 13.12 3.56 -1.25
CA CYS A 76 12.22 2.80 -0.39
C CYS A 76 12.62 1.31 -0.24
N HIS A 77 13.48 0.83 -1.13
CA HIS A 77 13.92 -0.56 -1.22
C HIS A 77 15.45 -0.74 -1.04
N PRO A 78 16.05 -0.16 0.02
CA PRO A 78 17.48 -0.32 0.33
C PRO A 78 17.81 -1.75 0.76
N ALA A 79 19.10 -2.10 0.67
CA ALA A 79 19.61 -3.34 1.27
C ALA A 79 19.62 -3.31 2.81
N GLY A 80 19.78 -2.11 3.38
CA GLY A 80 19.74 -1.87 4.82
C GLY A 80 18.34 -1.59 5.38
N ASN A 81 18.31 -1.17 6.65
CA ASN A 81 17.08 -0.76 7.34
C ASN A 81 16.80 0.76 7.22
N ILE A 82 17.81 1.55 6.88
CA ILE A 82 17.69 2.99 6.68
C ILE A 82 17.31 3.25 5.22
N PRO A 83 16.23 4.01 4.93
CA PRO A 83 15.88 4.40 3.57
C PRO A 83 16.97 5.26 2.95
N LEU A 84 16.98 5.34 1.62
CA LEU A 84 17.88 6.25 0.91
C LEU A 84 17.17 7.57 0.61
N GLN A 85 17.94 8.59 0.25
CA GLN A 85 17.50 9.94 -0.03
C GLN A 85 18.26 10.49 -1.24
N GLY A 86 17.65 11.46 -1.93
CA GLY A 86 18.23 12.06 -3.13
C GLY A 86 18.19 11.15 -4.35
N ASP A 87 18.71 11.67 -5.46
CA ASP A 87 18.86 10.91 -6.71
C ASP A 87 20.19 10.13 -6.78
N ASP A 88 21.12 10.46 -5.89
CA ASP A 88 22.36 9.73 -5.60
C ASP A 88 22.15 8.56 -4.62
N SER A 89 20.95 8.43 -4.05
CA SER A 89 20.56 7.33 -3.15
C SER A 89 21.50 7.16 -1.94
N HIS A 90 21.94 8.28 -1.34
CA HIS A 90 22.66 8.27 -0.06
C HIS A 90 21.71 7.90 1.10
N LEU A 91 22.25 7.53 2.27
CA LEU A 91 21.41 7.24 3.44
C LEU A 91 20.60 8.46 3.86
N HIS A 92 19.32 8.26 4.15
CA HIS A 92 18.44 9.33 4.65
C HIS A 92 19.08 10.03 5.85
N THR A 93 19.21 11.36 5.78
CA THR A 93 20.09 12.14 6.68
C THR A 93 19.70 12.06 8.16
N MET A 94 18.41 11.88 8.49
CA MET A 94 17.93 11.63 9.86
C MET A 94 18.08 10.18 10.35
N SER A 95 18.55 9.28 9.48
CA SER A 95 18.74 7.84 9.76
C SER A 95 17.52 7.09 10.35
N PRO A 96 16.27 7.31 9.86
CA PRO A 96 15.14 6.51 10.30
C PRO A 96 15.33 5.04 9.95
N GLN A 97 14.75 4.14 10.73
CA GLN A 97 14.80 2.70 10.47
C GLN A 97 13.41 2.16 10.19
N ARG A 98 13.29 1.33 9.15
CA ARG A 98 12.07 0.64 8.69
C ARG A 98 11.12 0.16 9.81
N GLY A 99 11.63 -0.57 10.80
CA GLY A 99 10.80 -1.19 11.84
C GLY A 99 9.96 -2.36 11.35
N LYS A 100 9.25 -3.02 12.26
CA LYS A 100 8.49 -4.26 11.99
C LYS A 100 7.42 -4.07 10.91
N ASP A 101 6.74 -2.94 10.92
CA ASP A 101 5.64 -2.59 10.01
C ASP A 101 6.05 -1.61 8.89
N GLY A 102 7.35 -1.28 8.79
CA GLY A 102 7.82 -0.30 7.80
C GLY A 102 7.59 1.16 8.17
N LYS A 103 7.08 1.46 9.38
CA LYS A 103 6.64 2.80 9.81
C LYS A 103 7.56 3.47 10.83
N GLY A 104 8.77 2.96 11.04
CA GLY A 104 9.71 3.52 12.01
C GLY A 104 9.85 2.68 13.29
N ILE A 105 10.90 2.94 14.07
CA ILE A 105 11.18 2.26 15.35
C ILE A 105 10.98 3.20 16.53
N TYR A 106 10.50 2.65 17.66
CA TYR A 106 10.30 3.40 18.91
C TYR A 106 9.60 4.76 18.68
N ALA A 107 10.20 5.87 19.14
CA ALA A 107 9.71 7.22 18.95
C ALA A 107 10.05 7.82 17.56
N MET A 108 10.96 7.21 16.80
CA MET A 108 11.35 7.66 15.45
C MET A 108 10.39 7.10 14.40
N LYS A 109 9.16 7.60 14.42
CA LYS A 109 8.08 7.23 13.49
C LYS A 109 8.11 8.09 12.24
N CYS A 110 7.91 7.47 11.07
CA CYS A 110 7.93 8.18 9.78
C CYS A 110 6.88 9.31 9.73
N ALA A 111 5.72 9.09 10.36
CA ALA A 111 4.61 10.04 10.44
C ALA A 111 4.92 11.31 11.26
N ASN A 112 6.03 11.35 12.02
CA ASN A 112 6.45 12.57 12.71
C ASN A 112 6.92 13.65 11.72
N CYS A 113 7.28 13.26 10.48
CA CYS A 113 7.75 14.18 9.45
C CYS A 113 6.96 14.06 8.15
N HIS A 114 6.67 12.82 7.70
CA HIS A 114 5.90 12.58 6.48
C HIS A 114 4.40 12.70 6.72
N GLN A 115 3.74 13.47 5.85
CA GLN A 115 2.30 13.77 5.95
C GLN A 115 1.48 12.94 4.96
N PRO A 116 0.13 12.92 5.07
CA PRO A 116 -0.73 12.24 4.09
C PRO A 116 -0.57 12.77 2.65
N THR A 117 -0.16 14.02 2.50
CA THR A 117 0.12 14.68 1.22
C THR A 117 1.53 15.27 1.22
N ASN A 118 2.08 15.53 0.03
CA ASN A 118 3.39 16.18 -0.10
C ASN A 118 3.41 17.51 0.66
N THR A 119 4.41 17.70 1.51
CA THR A 119 4.63 19.01 2.14
C THR A 119 5.07 20.01 1.06
N PRO A 120 4.54 21.24 1.03
CA PRO A 120 4.96 22.24 0.02
C PRO A 120 6.43 22.64 0.16
N GLY A 121 7.08 22.99 -0.96
CA GLY A 121 8.44 23.54 -0.98
C GLY A 121 9.53 22.55 -1.38
N LEU A 122 10.69 23.09 -1.78
CA LEU A 122 11.86 22.32 -2.18
C LEU A 122 12.43 21.53 -0.98
N HIS A 123 12.81 20.28 -1.26
CA HIS A 123 13.45 19.37 -0.30
C HIS A 123 12.64 19.00 0.95
N THR A 124 11.35 19.35 1.02
CA THR A 124 10.47 18.96 2.14
C THR A 124 10.02 17.51 2.04
N PRO A 125 9.60 16.86 3.14
CA PRO A 125 9.23 15.45 3.13
C PRO A 125 8.10 15.13 2.11
N PRO A 126 8.26 14.08 1.28
CA PRO A 126 7.16 13.56 0.46
C PRO A 126 6.05 13.00 1.35
N GLY A 127 4.84 12.88 0.82
CA GLY A 127 3.69 12.40 1.57
C GLY A 127 2.86 11.34 0.87
N ASN A 128 2.20 10.51 1.69
CA ASN A 128 1.22 9.51 1.29
C ASN A 128 0.40 9.11 2.53
N PRO A 129 -0.93 8.88 2.44
CA PRO A 129 -1.74 8.48 3.59
C PRO A 129 -1.28 7.16 4.22
N ASN A 130 -0.63 6.30 3.44
CA ASN A 130 -0.04 5.05 3.91
C ASN A 130 1.49 5.07 3.75
N TRP A 131 2.16 6.14 4.18
CA TRP A 131 3.62 6.26 4.08
C TRP A 131 4.34 5.17 4.90
N HIS A 132 5.00 4.24 4.22
CA HIS A 132 5.83 3.22 4.85
C HIS A 132 6.85 2.64 3.87
N LEU A 133 7.90 2.04 4.42
CA LEU A 133 8.77 1.13 3.69
C LEU A 133 8.15 -0.29 3.69
N PRO A 134 8.60 -1.23 2.83
CA PRO A 134 8.34 -2.65 3.08
C PRO A 134 8.70 -3.04 4.53
N PRO A 135 8.04 -4.00 5.17
CA PRO A 135 8.33 -4.34 6.58
C PRO A 135 9.68 -5.05 6.74
N ALA A 136 10.20 -5.11 7.98
CA ALA A 136 11.54 -5.65 8.24
C ALA A 136 11.70 -7.15 7.94
N ASP A 137 10.61 -7.91 7.99
CA ASP A 137 10.54 -9.33 7.64
C ASP A 137 10.30 -9.58 6.13
N MET A 138 9.94 -8.54 5.37
CA MET A 138 9.75 -8.58 3.91
C MET A 138 10.32 -7.30 3.27
N LYS A 139 11.66 -7.17 3.28
CA LYS A 139 12.33 -5.90 2.91
C LYS A 139 12.23 -5.51 1.45
N MET A 140 11.94 -6.45 0.56
CA MET A 140 11.85 -6.22 -0.89
C MET A 140 13.10 -5.52 -1.47
N VAL A 141 14.31 -5.97 -1.15
CA VAL A 141 15.54 -5.24 -1.49
C VAL A 141 15.70 -5.08 -3.01
N PHE A 142 15.86 -3.85 -3.50
CA PHE A 142 16.17 -3.54 -4.91
C PHE A 142 17.63 -3.11 -5.08
N GLN A 143 18.15 -2.33 -4.13
CA GLN A 143 19.52 -1.84 -4.16
C GLN A 143 20.53 -2.97 -4.39
N GLY A 144 21.36 -2.84 -5.41
CA GLY A 144 22.39 -3.81 -5.78
C GLY A 144 21.88 -5.11 -6.42
N ARG A 145 20.58 -5.27 -6.65
CA ARG A 145 20.04 -6.41 -7.40
C ARG A 145 20.28 -6.22 -8.89
N SER A 146 20.81 -7.25 -9.55
CA SER A 146 20.76 -7.34 -11.01
C SER A 146 19.33 -7.55 -11.48
N ALA A 147 19.05 -7.23 -12.74
CA ALA A 147 17.73 -7.48 -13.32
C ALA A 147 17.28 -8.95 -13.21
N SER A 148 18.19 -9.91 -13.41
CA SER A 148 17.85 -11.33 -13.26
C SER A 148 17.44 -11.69 -11.82
N GLN A 149 18.15 -11.15 -10.83
CA GLN A 149 17.84 -11.36 -9.42
C GLN A 149 16.52 -10.71 -9.04
N LEU A 150 16.28 -9.46 -9.49
CA LEU A 150 15.07 -8.73 -9.17
C LEU A 150 13.83 -9.36 -9.81
N ALA A 151 13.91 -9.81 -11.07
CA ALA A 151 12.81 -10.53 -11.72
C ALA A 151 12.37 -11.76 -10.93
N LYS A 152 13.34 -12.57 -10.46
CA LYS A 152 13.07 -13.76 -9.65
C LYS A 152 12.50 -13.41 -8.28
N GLN A 153 13.05 -12.39 -7.62
CA GLN A 153 12.57 -11.91 -6.33
C GLN A 153 11.11 -11.48 -6.39
N LEU A 154 10.71 -10.74 -7.44
CA LEU A 154 9.35 -10.24 -7.60
C LEU A 154 8.31 -11.34 -7.80
N LEU A 155 8.72 -12.51 -8.31
CA LEU A 155 7.84 -13.66 -8.53
C LEU A 155 7.79 -14.63 -7.35
N ASP A 156 8.71 -14.52 -6.40
CA ASP A 156 8.77 -15.38 -5.23
C ASP A 156 7.85 -14.84 -4.12
N PRO A 157 6.76 -15.56 -3.76
CA PRO A 157 5.85 -15.14 -2.68
C PRO A 157 6.55 -14.86 -1.36
N MET A 158 7.63 -15.59 -1.07
CA MET A 158 8.44 -15.42 0.14
C MET A 158 9.27 -14.13 0.13
N GLN A 159 9.36 -13.46 -1.01
CA GLN A 159 10.16 -12.24 -1.20
C GLN A 159 9.38 -11.11 -1.86
N ASN A 160 8.07 -11.26 -2.12
CA ASN A 160 7.23 -10.26 -2.79
C ASN A 160 6.03 -9.77 -1.94
N GLY A 161 5.96 -10.21 -0.67
CA GLY A 161 4.83 -9.96 0.22
C GLY A 161 3.62 -10.84 -0.10
N ASN A 162 3.84 -12.11 -0.43
CA ASN A 162 2.81 -13.11 -0.71
C ASN A 162 1.86 -12.74 -1.86
N LYS A 163 2.34 -11.95 -2.83
CA LYS A 163 1.57 -11.58 -4.02
C LYS A 163 1.64 -12.70 -5.05
N ASN A 164 0.48 -13.17 -5.48
CA ASN A 164 0.37 -14.00 -6.67
C ASN A 164 0.40 -13.11 -7.93
N MET A 165 0.32 -13.75 -9.10
CA MET A 165 0.39 -13.06 -10.39
C MET A 165 -0.66 -11.95 -10.56
N GLN A 166 -1.91 -12.21 -10.16
CA GLN A 166 -2.99 -11.23 -10.24
C GLN A 166 -2.71 -10.03 -9.33
N LYS A 167 -2.34 -10.27 -8.07
CA LYS A 167 -1.99 -9.21 -7.13
C LYS A 167 -0.77 -8.41 -7.58
N LEU A 168 0.20 -9.05 -8.26
CA LEU A 168 1.32 -8.32 -8.87
C LEU A 168 0.83 -7.37 -9.97
N ILE A 169 -0.09 -7.80 -10.83
CA ILE A 169 -0.66 -6.93 -11.88
C ILE A 169 -1.37 -5.72 -11.25
N GLU A 170 -2.19 -5.95 -10.23
CA GLU A 170 -2.91 -4.90 -9.49
C GLU A 170 -1.93 -3.96 -8.76
N HIS A 171 -0.83 -4.48 -8.22
CA HIS A 171 0.15 -3.72 -7.44
C HIS A 171 0.77 -2.53 -8.17
N ALA A 172 0.79 -2.52 -9.50
CA ALA A 172 1.25 -1.36 -10.27
C ALA A 172 0.42 -0.10 -10.00
N ASP A 173 -0.82 -0.25 -9.52
CA ASP A 173 -1.74 0.84 -9.18
C ASP A 173 -1.80 1.16 -7.68
N ASP A 174 -0.98 0.51 -6.85
CA ASP A 174 -0.96 0.79 -5.41
C ASP A 174 -0.57 2.25 -5.14
N GLY A 175 -1.19 2.87 -4.13
CA GLY A 175 -0.99 4.30 -3.84
C GLY A 175 0.45 4.71 -3.58
N LEU A 176 1.26 3.85 -2.94
CA LEU A 176 2.70 4.12 -2.75
C LEU A 176 3.51 3.94 -4.04
N VAL A 177 3.09 3.06 -4.95
CA VAL A 177 3.74 2.92 -6.26
C VAL A 177 3.46 4.16 -7.09
N LEU A 178 2.19 4.62 -7.13
CA LEU A 178 1.79 5.86 -7.80
C LEU A 178 2.51 7.10 -7.25
N ALA A 179 2.81 7.14 -5.96
CA ALA A 179 3.56 8.23 -5.34
C ALA A 179 4.96 8.43 -5.96
N GLY A 180 5.53 7.40 -6.60
CA GLY A 180 6.77 7.53 -7.37
C GLY A 180 6.69 8.57 -8.51
N TRP A 181 5.49 8.82 -9.05
CA TRP A 181 5.22 9.82 -10.08
C TRP A 181 4.64 11.14 -9.55
N ASN A 182 4.44 11.25 -8.23
CA ASN A 182 4.11 12.49 -7.55
C ASN A 182 5.00 12.68 -6.30
N PRO A 183 6.33 12.81 -6.47
CA PRO A 183 7.28 12.76 -5.36
C PRO A 183 7.38 14.06 -4.55
N GLY A 184 6.58 15.08 -4.87
CA GLY A 184 6.74 16.44 -4.34
C GLY A 184 7.73 17.27 -5.16
N GLU A 185 7.88 18.53 -4.76
CA GLU A 185 8.62 19.54 -5.53
C GLU A 185 10.11 19.21 -5.66
N GLY A 186 10.69 19.49 -6.83
CA GLY A 186 12.13 19.41 -7.07
C GLY A 186 12.74 18.00 -7.14
N ARG A 187 11.94 16.92 -7.20
CA ARG A 187 12.43 15.54 -7.31
C ARG A 187 12.27 14.98 -8.71
N THR A 188 13.30 14.26 -9.17
CA THR A 188 13.30 13.60 -10.49
C THR A 188 12.26 12.48 -10.54
N LEU A 189 11.50 12.45 -11.64
CA LEU A 189 10.53 11.40 -11.92
C LEU A 189 11.21 10.10 -12.40
N PRO A 190 10.51 8.95 -12.36
CA PRO A 190 11.00 7.73 -13.01
C PRO A 190 11.24 7.94 -14.52
N PRO A 191 12.08 7.11 -15.17
CA PRO A 191 12.50 7.31 -16.56
C PRO A 191 11.39 7.15 -17.61
N MET A 192 10.15 6.83 -17.19
CA MET A 192 8.98 6.74 -18.06
C MET A 192 7.71 7.05 -17.26
N SER A 193 6.60 7.33 -17.96
CA SER A 193 5.30 7.56 -17.33
C SER A 193 4.78 6.31 -16.62
N HIS A 194 3.93 6.50 -15.61
CA HIS A 194 3.27 5.39 -14.90
C HIS A 194 2.51 4.47 -15.85
N ALA A 195 1.77 5.03 -16.80
CA ALA A 195 1.04 4.25 -17.80
C ALA A 195 1.96 3.36 -18.64
N ALA A 196 3.13 3.87 -19.04
CA ALA A 196 4.11 3.08 -19.79
C ALA A 196 4.77 2.02 -18.92
N PHE A 197 5.09 2.34 -17.66
CA PHE A 197 5.59 1.37 -16.67
C PHE A 197 4.58 0.24 -16.45
N LYS A 198 3.32 0.56 -16.16
CA LYS A 198 2.24 -0.41 -15.96
C LYS A 198 2.05 -1.31 -17.18
N LYS A 199 2.10 -0.73 -18.39
CA LYS A 199 2.03 -1.52 -19.63
C LYS A 199 3.20 -2.52 -19.72
N ALA A 200 4.43 -2.09 -19.44
CA ALA A 200 5.59 -2.97 -19.44
C ALA A 200 5.49 -4.05 -18.34
N TRP A 201 5.04 -3.67 -17.15
CA TRP A 201 4.81 -4.57 -16.02
C TRP A 201 3.80 -5.68 -16.36
N ILE A 202 2.62 -5.32 -16.85
CA ILE A 202 1.60 -6.29 -17.28
C ILE A 202 2.11 -7.14 -18.44
N THR A 203 2.82 -6.54 -19.41
CA THR A 203 3.40 -7.30 -20.52
C THR A 203 4.36 -8.35 -20.00
N TRP A 204 5.28 -7.99 -19.10
CA TRP A 204 6.22 -8.94 -18.50
C TRP A 204 5.50 -10.10 -17.80
N LEU A 205 4.54 -9.78 -16.92
CA LEU A 205 3.78 -10.77 -16.15
C LEU A 205 2.94 -11.71 -17.02
N THR A 206 2.30 -11.18 -18.06
CA THR A 206 1.41 -11.96 -18.94
C THR A 206 2.15 -12.72 -20.05
N THR A 207 3.44 -12.45 -20.27
CA THR A 207 4.28 -13.17 -21.26
C THR A 207 5.18 -14.24 -20.64
N GLY A 208 4.90 -14.63 -19.39
CA GLY A 208 5.59 -15.71 -18.67
C GLY A 208 6.62 -15.23 -17.64
N ALA A 209 6.73 -13.92 -17.43
CA ALA A 209 7.58 -13.29 -16.42
C ALA A 209 9.06 -13.76 -16.44
N TYR A 210 9.62 -13.94 -17.64
CA TYR A 210 10.97 -14.44 -17.81
C TYR A 210 12.01 -13.44 -17.28
N ALA A 211 12.97 -13.96 -16.51
CA ALA A 211 14.11 -13.18 -16.04
C ALA A 211 15.16 -13.00 -17.17
N PRO A 212 15.72 -11.79 -17.36
CA PRO A 212 16.86 -11.60 -18.26
C PRO A 212 18.05 -12.50 -17.87
N LYS A 213 18.82 -12.95 -18.87
CA LYS A 213 20.11 -13.63 -18.65
C LYS A 213 21.21 -12.59 -18.48
N GLY A 214 22.07 -12.74 -17.46
CA GLY A 214 23.22 -11.86 -17.19
C GLY A 214 22.97 -10.74 -16.17
N LYS A 215 24.04 -10.01 -15.80
CA LYS A 215 23.94 -8.72 -15.12
C LYS A 215 23.57 -7.68 -16.19
N LEU A 216 22.39 -7.07 -16.06
CA LEU A 216 22.08 -5.85 -16.81
C LEU A 216 22.61 -4.66 -16.02
#